data_AF-A0A352FJ80-F1
#
_entry.id   AF-A0A352FJ80-F1
#
_cell.length_a   1.000
_cell.length_b   1.000
_cell.length_c   1.000
_cell.angle_alpha   90.00
_cell.angle_beta   90.00
_cell.angle_gamma   90.00
#
_symmetry.space_group_name_H-M   'P 1'
#
loop_
_entity.id
_entity.type
_entity.pdbx_description
1 polymer ?
#
loop_
_entity_poly.entity_id
_entity_poly.type
_entity_poly.pdbx_seq_one_letter_code
_entity_poly.pdbx_strand_id
1 'polypeptide(L)'
;MKLTTRAILFSIICVVVLTGAITRNFGQPMVTVAGVYENFTVGRGSGDLEGMRVVIVPAGGGYYAIVQVAQGGAEDPKPEFVPADVKGKSVSFSLGDDKYTGTVTAAGLALKDASGQSHSLKRKACSSYFK
;
A
#
# COMPACT_ATOMS: atom_id res chain seq x y z
N MET A 1 -15.77 52.55 6.50
CA MET A 1 -15.75 51.78 5.24
C MET A 1 -17.17 51.50 4.82
N LYS A 2 -17.56 51.84 3.58
CA LYS A 2 -18.92 51.64 3.07
C LYS A 2 -19.22 50.13 3.04
N LEU A 3 -20.47 49.74 3.33
CA LEU A 3 -20.92 48.34 3.44
C LEU A 3 -20.53 47.49 2.21
N THR A 4 -20.50 48.14 1.04
CA THR A 4 -20.09 47.57 -0.26
C THR A 4 -18.63 47.13 -0.29
N THR A 5 -17.72 47.87 0.33
CA THR A 5 -16.29 47.54 0.40
C THR A 5 -16.04 46.28 1.25
N ARG A 6 -16.85 46.07 2.30
CA ARG A 6 -16.75 44.86 3.15
C ARG A 6 -17.27 43.60 2.44
N ALA A 7 -18.34 43.72 1.66
CA ALA A 7 -18.90 42.61 0.89
C ALA A 7 -17.94 42.11 -0.20
N ILE A 8 -17.28 43.03 -0.90
CA ILE A 8 -16.29 42.68 -1.94
C ILE A 8 -15.07 41.98 -1.33
N LEU A 9 -14.57 42.48 -0.19
CA LEU A 9 -13.44 41.85 0.51
C LEU A 9 -13.78 40.42 0.96
N PHE A 10 -14.98 40.19 1.49
CA PHE A 10 -15.43 38.87 1.92
C PHE A 10 -15.55 37.88 0.76
N SER A 11 -16.07 38.33 -0.38
CA SER A 11 -16.21 37.49 -1.57
C SER A 11 -14.84 37.04 -2.13
N ILE A 12 -13.86 37.94 -2.16
CA ILE A 12 -12.48 37.62 -2.60
C ILE A 12 -11.83 36.61 -1.65
N ILE A 13 -12.02 36.75 -0.34
CA ILE A 13 -11.49 35.80 0.66
C ILE A 13 -12.11 34.41 0.48
N CYS A 14 -13.42 34.30 0.24
CA CYS A 14 -14.05 33.01 -0.03
C CYS A 14 -13.50 32.31 -1.28
N VAL A 15 -13.23 33.05 -2.37
CA VAL A 15 -12.68 32.47 -3.61
C VAL A 15 -11.25 31.95 -3.43
N VAL A 16 -10.44 32.62 -2.60
CA VAL A 16 -9.06 32.17 -2.29
C VAL A 16 -9.06 30.94 -1.39
N VAL A 17 -10.00 30.83 -0.43
CA VAL A 17 -10.10 29.65 0.45
C VAL A 17 -10.61 28.42 -0.32
N LEU A 18 -11.53 28.58 -1.28
CA LEU A 18 -12.03 27.46 -2.07
C LEU A 18 -10.97 26.89 -3.04
N THR A 19 -10.08 27.71 -3.59
CA THR A 19 -9.05 27.24 -4.54
C THR A 19 -7.96 26.41 -3.85
N GLY A 20 -7.65 26.65 -2.58
CA GLY A 20 -6.68 25.87 -1.81
C GLY A 20 -7.12 24.43 -1.47
N ALA A 21 -8.43 24.16 -1.44
CA ALA A 21 -8.96 22.84 -1.09
C ALA A 21 -8.94 21.85 -2.28
N ILE A 22 -9.02 22.36 -3.52
CA ILE A 22 -9.17 21.52 -4.72
C ILE A 22 -7.82 20.98 -5.21
N THR A 23 -6.70 21.64 -4.91
CA THR A 23 -5.37 21.26 -5.44
C THR A 23 -4.74 20.03 -4.77
N ARG A 24 -5.28 19.53 -3.64
CA ARG A 24 -4.65 18.42 -2.90
C ARG A 24 -4.78 17.04 -3.57
N ASN A 25 -5.68 16.87 -4.54
CA ASN A 25 -5.95 15.56 -5.16
C ASN A 25 -5.67 15.45 -6.67
N PHE A 26 -5.37 16.54 -7.38
CA PHE A 26 -5.09 16.50 -8.82
C PHE A 26 -3.60 16.31 -9.07
N GLY A 27 -3.15 15.06 -9.24
CA GLY A 27 -1.79 14.75 -9.69
C GLY A 27 -1.10 13.58 -9.02
N GLN A 28 -1.73 12.92 -8.05
CA GLN A 28 -1.18 11.68 -7.52
C GLN A 28 -1.40 10.57 -8.56
N PRO A 29 -0.34 9.91 -9.06
CA PRO A 29 -0.50 8.81 -10.00
C PRO A 29 -1.42 7.74 -9.38
N MET A 30 -2.33 7.21 -10.19
CA MET A 30 -3.25 6.17 -9.74
C MET A 30 -2.43 4.94 -9.30
N VAL A 31 -2.36 4.71 -7.99
CA VAL A 31 -1.62 3.58 -7.43
C VAL A 31 -2.54 2.39 -7.39
N THR A 32 -2.29 1.41 -8.26
CA THR A 32 -3.03 0.14 -8.25
C THR A 32 -2.59 -0.70 -7.04
N VAL A 33 -3.57 -1.11 -6.22
CA VAL A 33 -3.33 -1.96 -5.04
C VAL A 33 -2.96 -3.38 -5.45
N ALA A 34 -3.59 -3.91 -6.50
CA ALA A 34 -3.21 -5.20 -7.06
C ALA A 34 -1.75 -5.18 -7.54
N GLY A 35 -1.01 -6.24 -7.24
CA GLY A 35 0.41 -6.34 -7.58
C GLY A 35 1.19 -7.29 -6.68
N VAL A 36 2.45 -7.47 -7.04
CA VAL A 36 3.42 -8.27 -6.28
C VAL A 36 4.34 -7.32 -5.52
N TYR A 37 4.50 -7.59 -4.23
CA TYR A 37 5.37 -6.84 -3.32
C TYR A 37 6.29 -7.82 -2.62
N GLU A 38 7.61 -7.57 -2.61
CA GLU A 38 8.54 -8.44 -1.88
C GLU A 38 9.77 -7.70 -1.37
N ASN A 39 10.40 -8.26 -0.34
CA ASN A 39 11.70 -7.83 0.17
C ASN A 39 12.67 -9.00 0.37
N PHE A 40 12.51 -10.07 -0.40
CA PHE A 40 13.39 -11.23 -0.30
C PHE A 40 14.86 -10.84 -0.43
N THR A 41 15.66 -11.37 0.48
CA THR A 41 17.11 -11.20 0.53
C THR A 41 17.77 -12.53 0.85
N VAL A 42 18.99 -12.71 0.37
CA VAL A 42 19.81 -13.86 0.72
C VAL A 42 20.64 -13.50 1.96
N GLY A 43 20.56 -14.31 3.00
CA GLY A 43 21.31 -14.14 4.24
C GLY A 43 22.83 -14.20 3.98
N ARG A 44 23.58 -13.22 4.47
CA ARG A 44 25.02 -13.03 4.17
C ARG A 44 25.98 -14.11 4.72
N GLY A 45 25.46 -15.19 5.31
CA GLY A 45 26.28 -16.28 5.86
C GLY A 45 25.68 -17.67 5.68
N SER A 46 24.35 -17.80 5.64
CA SER A 46 23.68 -19.09 5.44
C SER A 46 23.36 -19.39 3.98
N GLY A 47 23.21 -18.36 3.14
CA GLY A 47 22.66 -18.54 1.79
C GLY A 47 21.14 -18.72 1.77
N ASP A 48 20.50 -18.67 2.95
CA ASP A 48 19.06 -18.82 3.12
C ASP A 48 18.31 -17.63 2.54
N LEU A 49 17.11 -17.90 2.01
CA LEU A 49 16.19 -16.86 1.61
C LEU A 49 15.39 -16.38 2.83
N GLU A 50 15.46 -15.09 3.09
CA GLU A 50 14.72 -14.42 4.17
C GLU A 50 13.81 -13.34 3.59
N GLY A 51 12.74 -13.03 4.31
CA GLY A 51 11.85 -11.90 4.02
C GLY A 51 10.44 -12.37 3.69
N MET A 52 9.71 -11.54 2.94
CA MET A 52 8.29 -11.73 2.68
C MET A 52 7.94 -11.31 1.25
N ARG A 53 7.00 -12.04 0.66
CA ARG A 53 6.25 -11.66 -0.52
C ARG A 53 4.77 -11.61 -0.20
N VAL A 54 4.11 -10.56 -0.68
CA VAL A 54 2.67 -10.39 -0.65
C VAL A 54 2.20 -10.12 -2.07
N VAL A 55 1.29 -10.94 -2.57
CA VAL A 55 0.64 -10.76 -3.88
C VAL A 55 -0.81 -10.41 -3.65
N ILE A 56 -1.21 -9.20 -4.02
CA ILE A 56 -2.60 -8.74 -3.89
C ILE A 56 -3.29 -8.91 -5.24
N VAL A 57 -4.39 -9.67 -5.26
CA VAL A 57 -5.20 -9.92 -6.46
C VAL A 57 -6.66 -9.55 -6.23
N PRO A 58 -7.34 -8.93 -7.21
CA PRO A 58 -8.78 -8.76 -7.16
C PRO A 58 -9.48 -10.09 -7.50
N ALA A 59 -10.42 -10.54 -6.69
CA ALA A 59 -11.22 -11.72 -6.97
C ALA A 59 -12.62 -11.63 -6.32
N GLY A 60 -13.65 -12.07 -7.05
CA GLY A 60 -15.02 -12.21 -6.51
C GLY A 60 -15.63 -10.94 -5.93
N GLY A 61 -15.27 -9.75 -6.43
CA GLY A 61 -15.74 -8.46 -5.91
C GLY A 61 -14.94 -7.91 -4.72
N GLY A 62 -13.92 -8.62 -4.25
CA GLY A 62 -13.00 -8.17 -3.20
C GLY A 62 -11.53 -8.35 -3.60
N TYR A 63 -10.66 -8.36 -2.60
CA TYR A 63 -9.23 -8.61 -2.77
C TYR A 63 -8.80 -9.79 -1.91
N TYR A 64 -7.76 -10.48 -2.38
CA TYR A 64 -7.08 -11.55 -1.66
C TYR A 64 -5.59 -11.30 -1.68
N ALA A 65 -4.91 -11.76 -0.64
CA ALA A 65 -3.47 -11.76 -0.53
C ALA A 65 -2.94 -13.20 -0.57
N ILE A 66 -1.95 -13.46 -1.42
CA ILE A 66 -1.06 -14.62 -1.28
C ILE A 66 0.14 -14.13 -0.49
N VAL A 67 0.36 -14.68 0.70
CA VAL A 67 1.43 -14.27 1.61
C VAL A 67 2.42 -15.40 1.73
N GLN A 68 3.69 -15.10 1.49
CA GLN A 68 4.79 -16.04 1.50
C GLN A 68 5.90 -15.43 2.37
N VAL A 69 6.19 -16.07 3.50
CA VAL A 69 7.29 -15.69 4.39
C VAL A 69 8.41 -16.69 4.12
N ALA A 70 9.60 -16.21 3.78
CA ALA A 70 10.76 -17.06 3.55
C ALA A 70 11.57 -17.20 4.86
N GLN A 71 11.77 -18.45 5.31
CA GLN A 71 12.54 -18.79 6.50
C GLN A 71 13.60 -19.87 6.18
N GLY A 72 14.41 -19.65 5.13
CA GLY A 72 15.32 -20.67 4.62
C GLY A 72 15.15 -20.87 3.12
N GLY A 73 13.90 -21.13 2.72
CA GLY A 73 13.51 -21.31 1.33
C GLY A 73 12.39 -20.37 0.93
N ALA A 74 12.19 -20.18 -0.38
CA ALA A 74 11.07 -19.38 -0.86
C ALA A 74 9.73 -20.01 -0.47
N GLU A 75 9.60 -21.33 -0.58
CA GLU A 75 8.34 -22.06 -0.38
C GLU A 75 8.17 -22.62 1.04
N ASP A 76 9.10 -22.29 1.94
CA ASP A 76 9.10 -22.79 3.32
C ASP A 76 9.10 -21.60 4.31
N PRO A 77 7.99 -21.37 5.04
CA PRO A 77 6.71 -22.09 5.01
C PRO A 77 5.87 -21.91 3.73
N LYS A 78 4.91 -22.83 3.53
CA LYS A 78 3.96 -22.81 2.40
C LYS A 78 3.22 -21.47 2.32
N PRO A 79 3.09 -20.86 1.13
CA PRO A 79 2.30 -19.64 0.97
C PRO A 79 0.84 -19.82 1.39
N GLU A 80 0.29 -18.82 2.07
CA GLU A 80 -1.10 -18.78 2.51
C GLU A 80 -1.94 -17.86 1.62
N PHE A 81 -3.17 -18.28 1.32
CA PHE A 81 -4.13 -17.49 0.57
C PHE A 81 -5.22 -16.97 1.50
N VAL A 82 -5.25 -15.65 1.72
CA VAL A 82 -6.08 -15.02 2.74
C VAL A 82 -6.90 -13.87 2.16
N PRO A 83 -8.10 -13.59 2.69
CA PRO A 83 -8.87 -12.42 2.29
C PRO A 83 -8.12 -11.13 2.70
N ALA A 84 -8.20 -10.10 1.84
CA ALA A 84 -7.61 -8.80 2.10
C ALA A 84 -8.68 -7.70 2.05
N ASP A 85 -8.78 -6.91 3.12
CA ASP A 85 -9.59 -5.69 3.15
C ASP A 85 -8.76 -4.55 2.53
N VAL A 86 -9.29 -3.95 1.46
CA VAL A 86 -8.66 -2.85 0.74
C VAL A 86 -9.57 -1.62 0.79
N LYS A 87 -9.06 -0.54 1.36
CA LYS A 87 -9.74 0.77 1.45
C LYS A 87 -8.83 1.86 0.91
N GLY A 88 -9.08 2.27 -0.33
CA GLY A 88 -8.21 3.22 -1.03
C GLY A 88 -6.82 2.62 -1.26
N LYS A 89 -5.80 3.15 -0.57
CA LYS A 89 -4.42 2.63 -0.59
C LYS A 89 -4.08 1.73 0.60
N SER A 90 -4.98 1.65 1.59
CA SER A 90 -4.78 0.86 2.79
C SER A 90 -5.18 -0.59 2.53
N VAL A 91 -4.38 -1.52 3.02
CA VAL A 91 -4.57 -2.96 2.90
C VAL A 91 -4.46 -3.57 4.29
N SER A 92 -5.32 -4.51 4.63
CA SER A 92 -5.14 -5.35 5.81
C SER A 92 -5.57 -6.79 5.55
N PHE A 93 -4.85 -7.72 6.17
CA PHE A 93 -5.12 -9.16 6.10
C PHE A 93 -4.58 -9.82 7.38
N SER A 94 -4.98 -11.07 7.62
CA SER A 94 -4.46 -11.87 8.73
C SER A 94 -3.69 -13.06 8.17
N LEU A 95 -2.58 -13.42 8.82
CA LEU A 95 -1.78 -14.60 8.55
C LEU A 95 -1.67 -15.37 9.87
N GLY A 96 -2.31 -16.53 9.97
CA GLY A 96 -2.56 -17.17 11.26
C GLY A 96 -3.26 -16.21 12.24
N ASP A 97 -2.68 -16.03 13.44
CA ASP A 97 -3.18 -15.12 14.47
C ASP A 97 -2.70 -13.67 14.30
N ASP A 98 -1.74 -13.42 13.40
CA ASP A 98 -1.13 -12.11 13.21
C ASP A 98 -1.91 -11.26 12.22
N LYS A 99 -2.25 -10.04 12.63
CA LYS A 99 -2.87 -9.04 11.77
C LYS A 99 -1.82 -8.14 11.14
N TYR A 100 -1.87 -8.04 9.82
CA TYR A 100 -1.05 -7.15 9.03
C TYR A 100 -1.86 -5.97 8.51
N THR A 101 -1.26 -4.78 8.59
CA THR A 101 -1.83 -3.54 8.04
C THR A 101 -0.79 -2.81 7.24
N GLY A 102 -1.15 -2.26 6.09
CA GLY A 102 -0.18 -1.59 5.25
C GLY A 102 -0.77 -0.56 4.31
N THR A 103 0.12 0.25 3.75
CA THR A 103 -0.22 1.28 2.78
C THR A 103 0.54 1.04 1.49
N VAL A 104 -0.20 0.96 0.39
CA VAL A 104 0.36 0.83 -0.94
C VAL A 104 0.81 2.20 -1.45
N THR A 105 2.04 2.23 -1.94
CA THR A 105 2.66 3.37 -2.59
C THR A 105 3.08 3.01 -4.01
N ALA A 106 3.58 4.00 -4.76
CA ALA A 106 4.18 3.74 -6.06
C ALA A 106 5.43 2.84 -5.95
N ALA A 107 6.21 3.00 -4.87
CA ALA A 107 7.45 2.26 -4.65
C ALA A 107 7.22 0.82 -4.15
N GLY A 108 6.11 0.57 -3.46
CA GLY A 108 5.93 -0.69 -2.75
C GLY A 108 4.78 -0.67 -1.75
N LEU A 109 4.79 -1.67 -0.89
CA LEU A 109 3.84 -1.87 0.19
C LEU A 109 4.58 -1.75 1.53
N ALA A 110 4.22 -0.73 2.31
CA ALA A 110 4.70 -0.58 3.68
C ALA A 110 3.74 -1.30 4.61
N LEU A 111 4.13 -2.44 5.14
CA LEU A 111 3.36 -3.28 6.06
C LEU A 111 3.82 -3.05 7.50
N LYS A 112 2.89 -3.28 8.43
CA LYS A 112 3.11 -3.39 9.86
C LYS A 112 2.46 -4.67 10.33
N ASP A 113 3.21 -5.46 11.07
CA ASP A 113 2.69 -6.64 11.76
C ASP A 113 1.98 -6.27 13.07
N ALA A 114 1.49 -7.28 13.78
CA ALA A 114 0.80 -7.12 15.06
C ALA A 114 1.69 -6.51 16.17
N SER A 115 3.01 -6.70 16.08
CA SER A 115 3.99 -6.09 17.01
C SER A 115 4.28 -4.62 16.69
N GLY A 116 3.81 -4.12 15.55
CA GLY A 116 4.10 -2.79 15.04
C GLY A 116 5.42 -2.67 14.28
N GLN A 117 6.16 -3.78 14.11
CA GLN A 117 7.36 -3.79 13.29
C GLN A 117 6.97 -3.55 11.83
N SER A 118 7.73 -2.67 11.18
CA SER A 118 7.46 -2.21 9.81
C SER A 118 8.28 -2.98 8.80
N HIS A 119 7.61 -3.52 7.78
CA HIS A 119 8.18 -4.26 6.66
C HIS A 119 7.98 -3.46 5.36
N SER A 120 9.06 -3.13 4.67
CA SER A 120 9.00 -2.41 3.40
C SER A 120 9.17 -3.38 2.24
N LEU A 121 8.08 -3.70 1.54
CA LEU A 121 8.06 -4.61 0.41
C LEU A 121 8.11 -3.82 -0.90
N LYS A 122 9.13 -4.06 -1.73
CA LYS A 122 9.28 -3.37 -3.02
C LYS A 122 8.26 -3.90 -4.02
N ARG A 123 7.63 -3.00 -4.77
CA ARG A 123 6.75 -3.37 -5.87
C ARG A 123 7.57 -4.01 -6.99
N LYS A 124 7.15 -5.16 -7.49
CA LYS A 124 7.70 -5.76 -8.72
C LYS A 124 6.87 -5.33 -9.92
N ALA A 125 7.55 -5.11 -11.04
CA ALA A 125 6.89 -4.81 -12.30
C ALA A 125 6.14 -6.04 -12.80
N CYS A 126 4.88 -5.89 -13.24
CA CYS A 126 4.13 -7.01 -13.83
C CYS A 126 4.83 -7.65 -15.04
N SER A 127 5.65 -6.88 -15.77
CA SER A 127 6.43 -7.36 -16.92
C SER A 127 7.56 -8.34 -16.56
N SER A 128 7.93 -8.46 -15.28
CA SER A 128 8.99 -9.40 -14.87
C SER A 128 8.53 -10.84 -14.68
N TYR A 129 7.22 -11.13 -14.74
CA TYR A 129 6.67 -12.46 -14.43
C TYR A 129 6.04 -13.20 -15.62
N PHE A 130 5.76 -12.52 -16.73
CA PHE A 130 5.23 -13.15 -17.96
C PHE A 130 6.26 -13.17 -19.10
N LYS A 131 7.55 -13.35 -18.77
CA LYS A 131 8.57 -13.65 -19.79
C LYS A 131 8.69 -15.14 -20.03
#